data_AF-A0A7V2CMF9-F1
#
_entry.id   AF-A0A7V2CMF9-F1
#
_cell.length_a   1.000
_cell.length_b   1.000
_cell.length_c   1.000
_cell.angle_alpha   90.00
_cell.angle_beta   90.00
_cell.angle_gamma   90.00
#
_symmetry.space_group_name_H-M   'P 1'
#
loop_
_entity.id
_entity.type
_entity.pdbx_description
1 polymer ?
#
loop_
_entity_poly.entity_id
_entity_poly.type
_entity_poly.pdbx_seq_one_letter_code
_entity_poly.pdbx_strand_id
1 'polypeptide(L)'
;MRRRGRPVRLRGVLVGLAATAVVAVLESAGALRDFELWLLDQRFLHCNRLPPSDRIVHIDITDDSIDRLGDWPWPRRHHADLVRTLTELGARYVVFDIEFDESADPRLPAETEGPGAVYTREDLIDDDAELAAAIREAGNVFLPVSFRIAAPRERLEERRRRAAEVLRRRPDIDGPSFAAALGLPAEQGPEALLRARVAAALRQEFGLSSAELSAGLGIAREQIERHLAGVKRDVARELAAGHLSPLPCESLSAIISDPQVELGKFVATLRGASPAMDRLDADDLRRAFER
;
A
#
# COMPACT_ATOMS: atom_id res chain seq x y z
N MET A 1 -45.89 -34.34 -15.85
CA MET A 1 -44.87 -34.91 -16.77
C MET A 1 -43.49 -34.31 -16.50
N ARG A 2 -42.52 -35.19 -16.21
CA ARG A 2 -41.05 -35.11 -16.37
C ARG A 2 -40.28 -33.81 -15.98
N ARG A 3 -39.79 -33.79 -14.73
CA ARG A 3 -38.57 -33.09 -14.31
C ARG A 3 -37.33 -33.71 -15.00
N ARG A 4 -36.95 -33.23 -16.19
CA ARG A 4 -35.69 -33.57 -16.87
C ARG A 4 -34.82 -32.32 -16.96
N GLY A 5 -33.71 -32.29 -16.20
CA GLY A 5 -32.74 -31.18 -16.23
C GLY A 5 -31.67 -31.20 -15.13
N ARG A 6 -31.88 -31.95 -14.04
CA ARG A 6 -30.94 -32.03 -12.90
C ARG A 6 -29.61 -32.80 -13.12
N PRO A 7 -29.51 -33.89 -13.92
CA PRO A 7 -28.28 -34.70 -13.94
C PRO A 7 -27.13 -34.08 -14.73
N VAL A 8 -27.42 -33.21 -15.70
CA VAL A 8 -26.38 -32.57 -16.53
C VAL A 8 -25.65 -31.47 -15.74
N ARG A 9 -26.38 -30.71 -14.91
CA ARG A 9 -25.79 -29.68 -14.05
C ARG A 9 -24.92 -30.27 -12.94
N LEU A 10 -25.35 -31.37 -12.32
CA LEU A 10 -24.58 -32.03 -11.26
C LEU A 10 -23.26 -32.62 -11.78
N ARG A 11 -23.28 -33.22 -12.98
CA ARG A 11 -22.07 -33.72 -13.64
C ARG A 11 -21.08 -32.60 -13.96
N GLY A 12 -21.56 -31.46 -14.44
CA GLY A 12 -20.70 -30.30 -14.69
C GLY A 12 -20.03 -29.78 -13.41
N VAL A 13 -20.78 -29.71 -12.30
CA VAL A 13 -20.23 -29.31 -10.99
C VAL A 13 -19.17 -30.30 -10.49
N LEU A 14 -19.42 -31.61 -10.63
CA LEU A 14 -18.45 -32.64 -10.22
C LEU A 14 -17.17 -32.59 -11.05
N VAL A 15 -17.27 -32.37 -12.37
CA VAL A 15 -16.10 -32.20 -13.24
C VAL A 15 -15.32 -30.95 -12.85
N GLY A 16 -16.01 -29.84 -12.58
CA GLY A 16 -15.37 -28.61 -12.10
C GLY A 16 -14.62 -28.81 -10.79
N LEU A 17 -15.27 -29.42 -9.78
CA LEU A 17 -14.65 -29.72 -8.49
C LEU A 17 -13.45 -30.66 -8.62
N ALA A 18 -13.55 -31.69 -9.46
CA ALA A 18 -12.44 -32.62 -9.69
C ALA A 18 -11.25 -31.89 -10.35
N ALA A 19 -11.51 -31.04 -11.35
CA ALA A 19 -10.46 -30.24 -11.99
C ALA A 19 -9.81 -29.28 -10.99
N THR A 20 -10.60 -28.58 -10.17
CA THR A 20 -10.07 -27.69 -9.12
C THR A 20 -9.24 -28.46 -8.10
N ALA A 21 -9.68 -29.64 -7.66
CA ALA A 21 -8.95 -30.46 -6.70
C ALA A 21 -7.60 -30.94 -7.28
N VAL A 22 -7.57 -31.33 -8.57
CA VAL A 22 -6.33 -31.71 -9.26
C VAL A 22 -5.37 -30.53 -9.33
N VAL A 23 -5.84 -29.34 -9.70
CA VAL A 23 -5.02 -28.13 -9.73
C VAL A 23 -4.47 -27.81 -8.34
N ALA A 24 -5.29 -27.87 -7.29
CA ALA A 24 -4.87 -27.60 -5.91
C ALA A 24 -3.82 -28.62 -5.41
N VAL A 25 -3.91 -29.88 -5.82
CA VAL A 25 -2.90 -30.90 -5.51
C VAL A 25 -1.60 -30.63 -6.26
N LEU A 26 -1.67 -30.28 -7.54
CA LEU A 26 -0.49 -29.93 -8.34
C LEU A 26 0.19 -28.64 -7.86
N GLU A 27 -0.58 -27.66 -7.39
CA GLU A 27 -0.09 -26.43 -6.79
C GLU A 27 0.60 -26.71 -5.45
N SER A 28 -0.03 -27.48 -4.56
CA SER A 28 0.56 -27.82 -3.26
C SER A 28 1.82 -28.69 -3.37
N ALA A 29 1.94 -29.48 -4.43
CA ALA A 29 3.15 -30.24 -4.77
C ALA A 29 4.24 -29.42 -5.50
N GLY A 30 3.98 -28.14 -5.83
CA GLY A 30 4.93 -27.27 -6.54
C GLY A 30 5.06 -27.51 -8.04
N ALA A 31 4.45 -28.57 -8.59
CA ALA A 31 4.59 -28.97 -9.99
C ALA A 31 4.12 -27.89 -10.99
N LEU A 32 3.09 -27.10 -10.62
CA LEU A 32 2.64 -25.98 -11.47
C LEU A 32 3.66 -24.85 -11.53
N ARG A 33 4.41 -24.60 -10.45
CA ARG A 33 5.44 -23.56 -10.42
C ARG A 33 6.62 -23.95 -11.31
N ASP A 34 7.09 -25.19 -11.20
CA ASP A 34 8.19 -25.69 -12.05
C ASP A 34 7.80 -25.67 -13.52
N PHE A 35 6.55 -26.05 -13.82
CA PHE A 35 6.01 -25.99 -15.18
C PHE A 35 5.91 -24.54 -15.69
N GLU A 36 5.47 -23.60 -14.85
CA GLU A 36 5.43 -22.18 -15.17
C GLU A 36 6.83 -21.61 -15.45
N LEU A 37 7.81 -21.90 -14.59
CA LEU A 37 9.20 -21.46 -14.76
C LEU A 37 9.81 -22.02 -16.04
N TRP A 38 9.60 -23.32 -16.30
CA TRP A 38 10.04 -23.94 -17.54
C TRP A 38 9.40 -23.27 -18.76
N LEU A 39 8.09 -22.98 -18.72
CA LEU A 39 7.40 -22.30 -19.81
C LEU A 39 7.90 -20.86 -19.99
N LEU A 40 8.24 -20.18 -18.90
CA LEU A 40 8.83 -18.85 -18.91
C LEU A 40 10.20 -18.86 -19.60
N ASP A 41 11.06 -19.83 -19.26
CA ASP A 41 12.36 -20.01 -19.90
C ASP A 41 12.20 -20.27 -21.40
N GLN A 42 11.28 -21.17 -21.79
CA GLN A 42 10.98 -21.40 -23.20
C GLN A 42 10.51 -20.13 -23.90
N ARG A 43 9.73 -19.28 -23.22
CA ARG A 43 9.26 -18.00 -23.76
C ARG A 43 10.42 -17.02 -23.95
N PHE A 44 11.37 -16.94 -23.02
CA PHE A 44 12.54 -16.08 -23.18
C PHE A 44 13.45 -16.54 -24.32
N LEU A 45 13.68 -17.85 -24.44
CA LEU A 45 14.52 -18.41 -25.50
C LEU A 45 13.90 -18.30 -26.89
N HIS A 46 12.57 -18.47 -27.00
CA HIS A 46 11.92 -18.63 -28.31
C HIS A 46 11.04 -17.47 -28.74
N CYS A 47 10.42 -16.73 -27.81
CA CYS A 47 9.42 -15.71 -28.14
C CYS A 47 9.94 -14.27 -28.07
N ASN A 48 11.00 -13.99 -27.30
CA ASN A 48 11.53 -12.63 -27.15
C ASN A 48 12.73 -12.37 -28.07
N ARG A 49 12.48 -12.33 -29.38
CA ARG A 49 13.51 -12.22 -30.44
C ARG A 49 13.66 -10.81 -31.02
N LEU A 50 13.63 -9.77 -30.18
CA LEU A 50 14.04 -8.45 -30.67
C LEU A 50 15.56 -8.50 -30.92
N PRO A 51 16.05 -8.17 -32.12
CA PRO A 51 17.49 -8.08 -32.33
C PRO A 51 18.07 -7.04 -31.36
N PRO A 52 19.24 -7.30 -30.77
CA PRO A 52 19.89 -6.33 -29.90
C PRO A 52 20.13 -5.04 -30.69
N SER A 53 19.87 -3.91 -30.03
CA SER A 53 20.08 -2.60 -30.63
C SER A 53 21.53 -2.18 -30.40
N ASP A 54 22.28 -1.92 -31.47
CA ASP A 54 23.65 -1.39 -31.39
C ASP A 54 23.72 0.03 -30.78
N ARG A 55 22.56 0.61 -30.44
CA ARG A 55 22.42 1.93 -29.83
C ARG A 55 22.34 1.89 -28.29
N ILE A 56 22.26 0.70 -27.71
CA ILE A 56 22.13 0.49 -26.27
C ILE A 56 23.36 -0.28 -25.81
N VAL A 57 24.10 0.31 -24.88
CA VAL A 57 25.26 -0.33 -24.25
C VAL A 57 24.93 -0.50 -22.78
N HIS A 58 25.16 -1.71 -22.27
CA HIS A 58 25.05 -2.00 -20.85
C HIS A 58 26.44 -1.94 -20.21
N ILE A 59 26.52 -1.32 -19.04
CA ILE A 59 27.76 -1.20 -18.26
C ILE A 59 27.49 -1.90 -16.95
N ASP A 60 27.91 -3.16 -16.89
CA ASP A 60 27.65 -4.05 -15.77
C ASP A 60 28.71 -3.90 -14.68
N ILE A 61 28.27 -4.06 -13.43
CA ILE A 61 29.16 -4.29 -12.29
C ILE A 61 29.41 -5.80 -12.25
N THR A 62 30.58 -6.21 -12.69
CA THR A 62 31.01 -7.61 -12.72
C THR A 62 32.05 -7.89 -11.65
N ASP A 63 32.31 -9.17 -11.36
CA ASP A 63 33.37 -9.56 -10.43
C ASP A 63 34.75 -8.99 -10.85
N ASP A 64 35.07 -8.98 -12.16
CA ASP A 64 36.30 -8.35 -12.67
C ASP A 64 36.32 -6.83 -12.45
N SER A 65 35.16 -6.17 -12.50
CA SER A 65 35.06 -4.74 -12.18
C SER A 65 35.34 -4.49 -10.69
N ILE A 66 34.81 -5.33 -9.81
CA ILE A 66 35.03 -5.25 -8.35
C ILE A 66 36.50 -5.53 -8.01
N ASP A 67 37.09 -6.56 -8.60
CA ASP A 67 38.51 -6.90 -8.39
C ASP A 67 39.45 -5.76 -8.78
N ARG A 68 39.07 -4.94 -9.77
CA ARG A 68 39.87 -3.81 -10.26
C ARG A 68 39.62 -2.50 -9.54
N LEU A 69 38.37 -2.20 -9.20
CA LEU A 69 37.95 -0.90 -8.63
C LEU A 69 37.84 -0.94 -7.10
N GLY A 70 37.89 -2.13 -6.51
CA GLY A 70 37.75 -2.36 -5.08
C GLY A 70 36.31 -2.69 -4.68
N ASP A 71 36.11 -2.74 -3.37
CA ASP A 71 34.85 -3.17 -2.76
C ASP A 71 33.69 -2.22 -3.11
N TRP A 72 32.53 -2.83 -3.38
CA TRP A 72 31.27 -2.13 -3.53
C TRP A 72 30.69 -1.74 -2.15
N PRO A 73 30.07 -0.57 -1.96
CA PRO A 73 29.78 0.47 -2.95
C PRO A 73 30.98 1.35 -3.32
N TRP A 74 31.15 1.60 -4.61
CA TRP A 74 32.25 2.45 -5.07
C TRP A 74 32.04 3.93 -4.75
N PRO A 75 33.12 4.68 -4.50
CA PRO A 75 33.09 6.13 -4.37
C PRO A 75 32.40 6.84 -5.54
N ARG A 76 31.73 7.97 -5.25
CA ARG A 76 30.94 8.73 -6.25
C ARG A 76 31.81 9.33 -7.36
N ARG A 77 33.09 9.58 -7.10
CA ARG A 77 34.06 9.97 -8.14
C ARG A 77 34.18 8.96 -9.29
N HIS A 78 34.10 7.64 -9.03
CA HIS A 78 34.13 6.64 -10.10
C HIS A 78 32.91 6.76 -11.02
N HIS A 79 31.76 7.09 -10.44
CA HIS A 79 30.54 7.34 -11.18
C HIS A 79 30.62 8.68 -11.94
N ALA A 80 31.26 9.70 -11.37
CA ALA A 80 31.49 10.99 -12.03
C ALA A 80 32.41 10.83 -13.25
N ASP A 81 33.51 10.10 -13.10
CA ASP A 81 34.45 9.80 -14.17
C ASP A 81 33.79 8.95 -15.27
N LEU A 82 32.94 7.98 -14.89
CA LEU A 82 32.13 7.23 -15.84
C LEU A 82 31.22 8.15 -16.66
N VAL A 83 30.49 9.07 -16.01
CA VAL A 83 29.62 10.04 -16.70
C VAL A 83 30.42 10.92 -17.66
N ARG A 84 31.57 11.45 -17.23
CA ARG A 84 32.45 12.26 -18.09
C ARG A 84 32.92 11.47 -19.30
N THR A 85 33.42 10.26 -19.08
CA THR A 85 33.88 9.36 -20.16
C THR A 85 32.76 9.07 -21.16
N LEU A 86 31.56 8.74 -20.70
CA LEU A 86 30.42 8.47 -21.59
C LEU A 86 29.99 9.71 -22.37
N THR A 87 30.08 10.87 -21.75
CA THR A 87 29.78 12.16 -22.39
C THR A 87 30.79 12.46 -23.49
N GLU A 88 32.08 12.27 -23.22
CA GLU A 88 33.16 12.42 -24.22
C GLU A 88 33.02 11.43 -25.39
N LEU A 89 32.55 10.22 -25.12
CA LEU A 89 32.25 9.21 -26.14
C LEU A 89 30.96 9.49 -26.93
N GLY A 90 30.23 10.57 -26.60
CA GLY A 90 29.04 10.99 -27.34
C GLY A 90 27.77 10.22 -26.99
N ALA A 91 27.67 9.66 -25.77
CA ALA A 91 26.46 9.01 -25.30
C ALA A 91 25.28 10.00 -25.35
N ARG A 92 24.20 9.62 -26.06
CA ARG A 92 23.01 10.48 -26.19
C ARG A 92 22.22 10.57 -24.88
N TYR A 93 22.19 9.48 -24.13
CA TYR A 93 21.52 9.37 -22.84
C TYR A 93 22.33 8.43 -21.95
N VAL A 94 22.48 8.79 -20.67
CA VAL A 94 23.09 7.94 -19.65
C VAL A 94 22.02 7.67 -18.59
N VAL A 95 21.79 6.39 -18.27
CA VAL A 95 20.77 5.98 -17.30
C VAL A 95 21.46 5.15 -16.23
N PHE A 96 21.32 5.54 -14.98
CA PHE A 96 21.77 4.75 -13.84
C PHE A 96 20.66 3.77 -13.41
N ASP A 97 21.06 2.55 -13.08
CA ASP A 97 20.23 1.57 -12.35
C ASP A 97 20.77 1.38 -10.93
N ILE A 98 21.19 2.49 -10.31
CA ILE A 98 21.72 2.54 -8.94
C ILE A 98 21.03 3.71 -8.25
N GLU A 99 20.43 3.46 -7.10
CA GLU A 99 19.85 4.50 -6.25
C GLU A 99 20.93 5.09 -5.33
N PHE A 100 20.98 6.42 -5.27
CA PHE A 100 21.89 7.18 -4.43
C PHE A 100 21.10 7.85 -3.30
N ASP A 101 20.61 7.02 -2.37
CA ASP A 101 19.75 7.43 -1.24
C ASP A 101 20.53 7.90 -0.01
N GLU A 102 21.78 7.45 0.12
CA GLU A 102 22.71 7.87 1.16
C GLU A 102 23.76 8.84 0.61
N SER A 103 24.13 9.82 1.47
CA SER A 103 25.23 10.74 1.18
C SER A 103 26.55 10.00 1.32
N ALA A 104 27.45 10.19 0.35
CA ALA A 104 28.79 9.63 0.40
C ALA A 104 29.63 10.30 1.48
N ASP A 105 30.47 9.50 2.15
CA ASP A 105 31.43 10.03 3.10
C ASP A 105 32.46 10.90 2.36
N PRO A 106 32.67 12.15 2.80
CA PRO A 106 33.62 13.03 2.17
C PRO A 106 35.05 12.53 2.41
N ARG A 107 35.90 12.64 1.39
CA ARG A 107 37.25 12.08 1.43
C ARG A 107 38.30 13.13 1.77
N LEU A 108 39.43 12.64 2.27
CA LEU A 108 40.63 13.45 2.44
C LEU A 108 41.28 13.72 1.06
N PRO A 109 41.91 14.89 0.88
CA PRO A 109 42.79 15.13 -0.26
C PRO A 109 44.01 14.19 -0.21
N ALA A 110 44.54 13.82 -1.37
CA ALA A 110 45.55 12.77 -1.54
C ALA A 110 46.99 13.18 -1.15
N GLU A 111 47.18 13.91 -0.03
CA GLU A 111 48.45 14.47 0.51
C GLU A 111 48.87 15.81 -0.14
N THR A 112 49.36 16.83 0.57
CA THR A 112 50.57 16.90 1.41
C THR A 112 50.38 17.85 2.61
N GLU A 113 50.29 17.33 3.84
CA GLU A 113 50.89 17.95 5.03
C GLU A 113 51.34 16.79 5.94
N GLY A 114 52.52 16.89 6.53
CA GLY A 114 53.20 15.80 7.23
C GLY A 114 52.43 15.21 8.43
N PRO A 115 53.05 14.28 9.18
CA PRO A 115 52.41 13.69 10.36
C PRO A 115 51.97 14.78 11.35
N GLY A 116 50.65 14.99 11.47
CA GLY A 116 50.05 16.04 12.31
C GLY A 116 49.07 17.00 11.61
N ALA A 117 48.79 16.83 10.31
CA ALA A 117 47.81 17.66 9.61
C ALA A 117 46.41 17.57 10.25
N VAL A 118 45.84 18.72 10.58
CA VAL A 118 44.47 18.85 11.08
C VAL A 118 43.61 19.36 9.93
N TYR A 119 42.76 18.50 9.38
CA TYR A 119 41.82 18.84 8.33
C TYR A 119 40.55 19.44 8.93
N THR A 120 40.07 20.54 8.36
CA THR A 120 38.72 21.05 8.65
C THR A 120 37.71 20.50 7.65
N ARG A 121 36.42 20.72 7.90
CA ARG A 121 35.35 20.21 7.02
C ARG A 121 35.44 20.80 5.61
N GLU A 122 35.98 22.01 5.50
CA GLU A 122 36.17 22.74 4.25
C GLU A 122 37.28 22.14 3.37
N ASP A 123 38.23 21.40 3.96
CA ASP A 123 39.32 20.73 3.23
C ASP A 123 38.89 19.37 2.65
N LEU A 124 37.73 18.86 3.07
CA LEU A 124 37.22 17.58 2.63
C LEU A 124 36.64 17.69 1.22
N ILE A 125 36.92 16.68 0.41
CA ILE A 125 36.39 16.59 -0.95
C ILE A 125 35.06 15.85 -0.90
N ASP A 126 34.02 16.53 -1.36
CA ASP A 126 32.68 15.99 -1.48
C ASP A 126 32.52 15.27 -2.83
N ASP A 127 32.62 13.95 -2.81
CA ASP A 127 32.47 13.13 -4.01
C ASP A 127 31.01 13.16 -4.54
N ASP A 128 29.98 13.42 -3.70
CA ASP A 128 28.59 13.62 -4.17
C ASP A 128 28.48 14.92 -4.99
N ALA A 129 29.13 15.99 -4.54
CA ALA A 129 29.18 17.25 -5.28
C ALA A 129 29.90 17.07 -6.64
N GLU A 130 30.93 16.23 -6.70
CA GLU A 130 31.63 15.90 -7.94
C GLU A 130 30.73 15.17 -8.93
N LEU A 131 30.01 14.14 -8.48
CA LEU A 131 29.05 13.42 -9.32
C LEU A 131 27.91 14.35 -9.78
N ALA A 132 27.39 15.20 -8.88
CA ALA A 132 26.34 16.15 -9.22
C ALA A 132 26.79 17.17 -10.28
N ALA A 133 28.05 17.61 -10.23
CA ALA A 133 28.64 18.47 -11.26
C ALA A 133 28.73 17.74 -12.60
N ALA A 134 29.27 16.52 -12.63
CA ALA A 134 29.38 15.72 -13.86
C ALA A 134 28.01 15.46 -14.52
N ILE A 135 26.99 15.12 -13.71
CA ILE A 135 25.61 14.93 -14.17
C ILE A 135 25.05 16.22 -14.81
N ARG A 136 25.29 17.37 -14.16
CA ARG A 136 24.80 18.66 -14.63
C ARG A 136 25.47 19.11 -15.92
N GLU A 137 26.78 18.89 -16.02
CA GLU A 137 27.58 19.22 -17.20
C GLU A 137 27.18 18.35 -18.41
N ALA A 138 26.95 17.06 -18.19
CA ALA A 138 26.48 16.14 -19.23
C ALA A 138 25.06 16.51 -19.73
N GLY A 139 24.16 16.88 -18.81
CA GLY A 139 22.81 17.38 -19.15
C GLY A 139 21.85 16.32 -19.72
N ASN A 140 22.28 15.07 -19.83
CA ASN A 140 21.53 13.95 -20.42
C ASN A 140 21.58 12.67 -19.57
N VAL A 141 21.76 12.84 -18.25
CA VAL A 141 21.82 11.74 -17.28
C VAL A 141 20.49 11.60 -16.55
N PHE A 142 20.01 10.36 -16.40
CA PHE A 142 18.79 10.01 -15.69
C PHE A 142 19.11 9.13 -14.49
N LEU A 143 18.56 9.52 -13.33
CA LEU A 143 18.70 8.78 -12.08
C LEU A 143 17.39 8.11 -11.70
N PRO A 144 17.42 6.92 -11.08
CA PRO A 144 16.25 6.35 -10.47
C PRO A 144 15.91 7.15 -9.20
N VAL A 145 14.61 7.35 -8.97
CA VAL A 145 14.11 8.02 -7.75
C VAL A 145 13.01 7.15 -7.18
N SER A 146 13.21 6.64 -5.96
CA SER A 146 12.12 6.02 -5.22
C SER A 146 11.36 7.06 -4.40
N PHE A 147 10.03 6.95 -4.39
CA PHE A 147 9.20 7.74 -3.49
C PHE A 147 8.10 6.86 -2.92
N ARG A 148 7.92 6.97 -1.60
CA ARG A 148 6.78 6.33 -0.93
C ARG A 148 5.56 7.22 -1.10
N ILE A 149 4.61 6.77 -1.92
CA ILE A 149 3.29 7.40 -2.00
C ILE A 149 2.54 7.07 -0.70
N ALA A 150 2.63 7.97 0.29
CA ALA A 150 1.81 7.91 1.49
C ALA A 150 0.51 8.70 1.27
N ALA A 151 -0.62 8.17 1.76
CA ALA A 151 -1.86 8.95 1.82
C ALA A 151 -1.63 10.26 2.60
N PRO A 152 -2.27 11.39 2.23
CA PRO A 152 -2.06 12.69 2.87
C PRO A 152 -2.12 12.60 4.39
N ARG A 153 -1.16 13.25 5.07
CA ARG A 153 -0.91 13.20 6.53
C ARG A 153 -2.07 13.62 7.44
N GLU A 154 -3.21 14.07 6.94
CA GLU A 154 -4.40 14.18 7.79
C GLU A 154 -4.88 12.75 8.06
N ARG A 155 -4.43 12.20 9.19
CA ARG A 155 -4.80 10.85 9.65
C ARG A 155 -6.32 10.77 9.48
N LEU A 156 -6.82 9.79 8.74
CA LEU A 156 -8.25 9.64 8.43
C LEU A 156 -9.14 9.80 9.68
N GLU A 157 -8.61 9.40 10.83
CA GLU A 157 -9.17 9.64 12.17
C GLU A 157 -9.38 11.11 12.52
N GLU A 158 -8.42 12.00 12.26
CA GLU A 158 -8.55 13.44 12.49
C GLU A 158 -9.63 14.05 11.61
N ARG A 159 -9.69 13.67 10.32
CA ARG A 159 -10.79 14.07 9.42
C ARG A 159 -12.14 13.59 9.95
N ARG A 160 -12.22 12.34 10.40
CA ARG A 160 -13.44 11.76 11.00
C ARG A 160 -13.84 12.49 12.28
N ARG A 161 -12.89 12.84 13.15
CA ARG A 161 -13.12 13.63 14.37
C ARG A 161 -13.64 15.03 14.05
N ARG A 162 -13.01 15.73 13.10
CA ARG A 162 -13.46 17.06 12.63
C ARG A 162 -14.87 16.98 12.04
N ALA A 163 -15.15 15.98 11.20
CA ALA A 163 -16.48 15.74 10.63
C ALA A 163 -17.54 15.51 11.71
N ALA A 164 -17.24 14.69 12.72
CA ALA A 164 -18.13 14.44 13.84
C ALA A 164 -18.36 15.71 14.70
N GLU A 165 -17.33 16.51 14.94
CA GLU A 165 -17.45 17.76 15.69
C GLU A 165 -18.27 18.81 14.94
N VAL A 166 -18.07 18.94 13.63
CA VAL A 166 -18.87 19.83 12.78
C VAL A 166 -20.35 19.44 12.84
N LEU A 167 -20.67 18.15 12.71
CA LEU A 167 -22.05 17.65 12.82
C LEU A 167 -22.66 17.89 14.20
N ARG A 168 -21.88 17.69 15.28
CA ARG A 168 -22.34 17.93 16.65
C ARG A 168 -22.70 19.40 16.87
N ARG A 169 -21.90 20.33 16.35
CA ARG A 169 -22.13 21.77 16.48
C ARG A 169 -23.23 22.29 15.55
N ARG A 170 -23.34 21.72 14.35
CA ARG A 170 -24.29 22.13 13.31
C ARG A 170 -24.97 20.90 12.69
N PRO A 171 -26.03 20.36 13.32
CA PRO A 171 -26.73 19.17 12.83
C PRO A 171 -27.34 19.36 11.42
N ASP A 172 -27.83 20.57 11.15
CA ASP A 172 -28.57 20.94 9.93
C ASP A 172 -27.66 21.52 8.83
N ILE A 173 -26.34 21.33 8.93
CA ILE A 173 -25.39 21.79 7.91
C ILE A 173 -25.67 21.17 6.53
N ASP A 174 -25.55 21.97 5.48
CA ASP A 174 -25.67 21.52 4.09
C ASP A 174 -24.34 20.97 3.54
N GLY A 175 -24.41 20.19 2.45
CA GLY A 175 -23.25 19.52 1.85
C GLY A 175 -22.10 20.48 1.52
N PRO A 176 -22.34 21.60 0.81
CA PRO A 176 -21.29 22.57 0.48
C PRO A 176 -20.62 23.20 1.70
N SER A 177 -21.38 23.63 2.73
CA SER A 177 -20.78 24.18 3.95
C SER A 177 -20.05 23.12 4.77
N PHE A 178 -20.48 21.86 4.69
CA PHE A 178 -19.79 20.73 5.31
C PHE A 178 -18.46 20.42 4.61
N ALA A 179 -18.41 20.45 3.28
CA ALA A 179 -17.17 20.35 2.52
C ALA A 179 -16.20 21.48 2.87
N ALA A 180 -16.69 22.73 2.89
CA ALA A 180 -15.88 23.89 3.26
C ALA A 180 -15.29 23.75 4.68
N ALA A 181 -16.06 23.25 5.65
CA ALA A 181 -15.59 23.02 7.01
C ALA A 181 -14.51 21.92 7.12
N LEU A 182 -14.39 21.06 6.12
CA LEU A 182 -13.42 19.95 6.07
C LEU A 182 -12.30 20.18 5.05
N GLY A 183 -12.26 21.34 4.39
CA GLY A 183 -11.30 21.60 3.31
C GLY A 183 -11.47 20.67 2.10
N LEU A 184 -12.69 20.17 1.88
CA LEU A 184 -13.02 19.32 0.74
C LEU A 184 -13.55 20.16 -0.42
N PRO A 185 -13.38 19.70 -1.68
CA PRO A 185 -14.06 20.29 -2.82
C PRO A 185 -15.59 20.28 -2.64
N ALA A 186 -16.26 21.34 -3.09
CA ALA A 186 -17.69 21.54 -2.84
C ALA A 186 -18.56 20.39 -3.42
N GLU A 187 -18.14 19.81 -4.54
CA GLU A 187 -18.80 18.67 -5.17
C GLU A 187 -18.80 17.39 -4.32
N GLN A 188 -17.86 17.26 -3.39
CA GLN A 188 -17.76 16.10 -2.49
C GLN A 188 -18.60 16.27 -1.21
N GLY A 189 -19.13 17.46 -0.97
CA GLY A 189 -19.84 17.83 0.25
C GLY A 189 -21.08 16.99 0.57
N PRO A 190 -22.02 16.79 -0.38
CA PRO A 190 -23.23 15.99 -0.12
C PRO A 190 -22.91 14.54 0.27
N GLU A 191 -21.96 13.90 -0.42
CA GLU A 191 -21.56 12.52 -0.13
C GLU A 191 -20.81 12.43 1.20
N ALA A 192 -19.89 13.36 1.47
CA ALA A 192 -19.16 13.42 2.74
C ALA A 192 -20.12 13.61 3.93
N LEU A 193 -21.12 14.48 3.78
CA LEU A 193 -22.14 14.72 4.79
C LEU A 193 -23.00 13.48 5.04
N LEU A 194 -23.44 12.80 3.98
CA LEU A 194 -24.19 11.54 4.07
C LEU A 194 -23.40 10.49 4.85
N ARG A 195 -22.14 10.23 4.45
CA ARG A 195 -21.28 9.24 5.12
C ARG A 195 -21.05 9.60 6.58
N ALA A 196 -20.83 10.87 6.89
CA ALA A 196 -20.62 11.34 8.26
C ALA A 196 -21.88 11.18 9.14
N ARG A 197 -23.08 11.45 8.61
CA ARG A 197 -24.36 11.24 9.31
C ARG A 197 -24.65 9.77 9.58
N VAL A 198 -24.44 8.91 8.58
CA VAL A 198 -24.57 7.45 8.75
C VAL A 198 -23.57 6.94 9.78
N ALA A 199 -22.32 7.39 9.72
CA ALA A 199 -21.30 7.03 10.71
C ALA A 199 -21.68 7.50 12.13
N ALA A 200 -22.25 8.71 12.27
CA ALA A 200 -22.69 9.23 13.56
C ALA A 200 -23.83 8.38 14.15
N ALA A 201 -24.82 7.99 13.33
CA ALA A 201 -25.90 7.11 13.77
C ALA A 201 -25.39 5.73 14.19
N LEU A 202 -24.51 5.12 13.39
CA LEU A 202 -23.92 3.81 13.71
C LEU A 202 -23.00 3.81 14.94
N ARG A 203 -22.43 4.96 15.30
CA ARG A 203 -21.69 5.12 16.57
C ARG A 203 -22.61 5.18 17.79
N GLN A 204 -23.87 5.59 17.62
CA GLN A 204 -24.87 5.59 18.69
C GLN A 204 -25.54 4.23 18.81
N GLU A 205 -25.83 3.57 17.68
CA GLU A 205 -26.41 2.24 17.62
C GLU A 205 -25.93 1.51 16.37
N PHE A 206 -25.00 0.58 16.52
CA PHE A 206 -24.34 -0.07 15.38
C PHE A 206 -25.24 -1.07 14.65
N GLY A 207 -26.25 -1.61 15.35
CA GLY A 207 -27.19 -2.61 14.83
C GLY A 207 -28.24 -2.07 13.86
N LEU A 208 -28.27 -0.76 13.58
CA LEU A 208 -29.28 -0.16 12.72
C LEU A 208 -29.25 -0.72 11.28
N SER A 209 -30.43 -1.12 10.80
CA SER A 209 -30.65 -1.54 9.42
C SER A 209 -30.69 -0.35 8.45
N SER A 210 -30.58 -0.62 7.15
CA SER A 210 -30.72 0.42 6.11
C SER A 210 -32.08 1.12 6.15
N ALA A 211 -33.14 0.41 6.56
CA ALA A 211 -34.48 0.96 6.70
C ALA A 211 -34.59 1.92 7.90
N GLU A 212 -34.02 1.55 9.05
CA GLU A 212 -34.02 2.39 10.25
C GLU A 212 -33.16 3.64 10.07
N LEU A 213 -31.99 3.51 9.42
CA LEU A 213 -31.16 4.65 9.06
C LEU A 213 -31.87 5.59 8.08
N SER A 214 -32.63 5.04 7.12
CA SER A 214 -33.42 5.82 6.16
C SER A 214 -34.50 6.64 6.88
N ALA A 215 -35.24 6.00 7.78
CA ALA A 215 -36.28 6.64 8.57
C ALA A 215 -35.71 7.71 9.53
N GLY A 216 -34.60 7.40 10.21
CA GLY A 216 -33.99 8.31 11.20
C GLY A 216 -33.26 9.51 10.60
N LEU A 217 -32.68 9.37 9.39
CA LEU A 217 -31.93 10.43 8.73
C LEU A 217 -32.76 11.20 7.68
N GLY A 218 -33.94 10.70 7.31
CA GLY A 218 -34.76 11.29 6.24
C GLY A 218 -34.13 11.18 4.85
N ILE A 219 -33.34 10.12 4.62
CA ILE A 219 -32.55 9.91 3.38
C ILE A 219 -33.06 8.67 2.66
N ALA A 220 -33.09 8.70 1.32
CA ALA A 220 -33.55 7.57 0.51
C ALA A 220 -32.73 6.30 0.78
N ARG A 221 -33.42 5.16 0.89
CA ARG A 221 -32.80 3.88 1.26
C ARG A 221 -31.69 3.47 0.29
N GLU A 222 -31.87 3.73 -1.00
CA GLU A 222 -30.92 3.43 -2.07
C GLU A 222 -29.61 4.22 -1.96
N GLN A 223 -29.67 5.43 -1.39
CA GLN A 223 -28.47 6.22 -1.11
C GLN A 223 -27.70 5.66 0.09
N ILE A 224 -28.42 5.22 1.13
CA ILE A 224 -27.79 4.59 2.30
C ILE A 224 -27.14 3.27 1.91
N GLU A 225 -27.87 2.38 1.22
CA GLU A 225 -27.36 1.05 0.84
C GLU A 225 -26.06 1.12 0.02
N ARG A 226 -25.91 2.12 -0.86
CA ARG A 226 -24.69 2.33 -1.64
C ARG A 226 -23.44 2.61 -0.81
N HIS A 227 -23.60 3.27 0.34
CA HIS A 227 -22.47 3.70 1.17
C HIS A 227 -22.36 2.93 2.50
N LEU A 228 -23.42 2.24 2.92
CA LEU A 228 -23.54 1.61 4.23
C LEU A 228 -22.45 0.57 4.48
N ALA A 229 -22.11 -0.27 3.49
CA ALA A 229 -21.11 -1.33 3.67
C ALA A 229 -19.73 -0.76 4.06
N GLY A 230 -19.29 0.29 3.35
CA GLY A 230 -18.02 0.96 3.65
C GLY A 230 -18.05 1.65 5.02
N VAL A 231 -19.13 2.36 5.33
CA VAL A 231 -19.26 3.10 6.60
C VAL A 231 -19.37 2.16 7.80
N LYS A 232 -20.15 1.06 7.71
CA LYS A 232 -20.30 0.07 8.79
C LYS A 232 -18.96 -0.61 9.10
N ARG A 233 -18.16 -0.95 8.08
CA ARG A 233 -16.79 -1.48 8.26
C ARG A 233 -15.87 -0.48 8.96
N ASP A 234 -15.92 0.78 8.54
CA ASP A 234 -15.09 1.84 9.09
C ASP A 234 -15.41 2.12 10.57
N VAL A 235 -16.69 2.18 10.92
CA VAL A 235 -17.14 2.36 12.31
C VAL A 235 -16.81 1.13 13.15
N ALA A 236 -16.93 -0.09 12.60
CA ALA A 236 -16.57 -1.32 13.30
C ALA A 236 -15.09 -1.32 13.72
N ARG A 237 -14.20 -0.92 12.80
CA ARG A 237 -12.76 -0.80 13.07
C ARG A 237 -12.47 0.26 14.12
N GLU A 238 -13.15 1.40 14.08
CA GLU A 238 -12.99 2.49 15.05
C GLU A 238 -13.38 2.04 16.46
N LEU A 239 -14.55 1.41 16.61
CA LEU A 239 -15.02 0.88 17.89
C LEU A 239 -14.10 -0.25 18.39
N ALA A 240 -13.72 -1.19 17.51
CA ALA A 240 -12.79 -2.25 17.87
C ALA A 240 -11.42 -1.71 18.32
N ALA A 241 -10.84 -0.75 17.60
CA ALA A 241 -9.57 -0.14 17.98
C ALA A 241 -9.65 0.58 19.33
N GLY A 242 -10.75 1.28 19.61
CA GLY A 242 -10.98 1.95 20.90
C GLY A 242 -11.05 0.99 22.08
N HIS A 243 -11.58 -0.23 21.88
CA HIS A 243 -11.74 -1.23 22.94
C HIS A 243 -10.59 -2.25 23.03
N LEU A 244 -9.86 -2.51 21.94
CA LEU A 244 -8.71 -3.42 21.91
C LEU A 244 -7.40 -2.74 22.36
N SER A 245 -7.26 -1.43 22.13
CA SER A 245 -6.08 -0.65 22.53
C SER A 245 -5.73 -0.73 24.04
N PRO A 246 -6.70 -0.78 24.98
CA PRO A 246 -6.40 -0.94 26.41
C PRO A 246 -6.24 -2.39 26.90
N LEU A 247 -6.42 -3.42 26.06
CA LEU A 247 -6.32 -4.81 26.51
C LEU A 247 -4.86 -5.30 26.56
N PRO A 248 -4.44 -6.04 27.60
CA PRO A 248 -3.10 -6.63 27.66
C PRO A 248 -2.87 -7.63 26.52
N CYS A 249 -1.63 -7.73 26.02
CA CYS A 249 -1.26 -8.57 24.86
C CYS A 249 -1.68 -10.05 24.98
N GLU A 250 -1.75 -10.60 26.19
CA GLU A 250 -2.22 -11.98 26.43
C GLU A 250 -3.71 -12.18 26.08
N SER A 251 -4.53 -11.14 26.20
CA SER A 251 -5.94 -11.18 25.79
C SER A 251 -6.09 -11.09 24.26
N LEU A 252 -5.17 -10.37 23.60
CA LEU A 252 -5.15 -10.24 22.14
C LEU A 252 -4.69 -11.53 21.45
N SER A 253 -3.72 -12.25 22.03
CA SER A 253 -3.22 -13.53 21.47
C SER A 253 -4.26 -14.66 21.52
N ALA A 254 -5.11 -14.69 22.56
CA ALA A 254 -6.22 -15.63 22.65
C ALA A 254 -7.30 -15.38 21.58
N ILE A 255 -7.55 -14.12 21.20
CA ILE A 255 -8.54 -13.72 20.17
C ILE A 255 -8.04 -14.05 18.74
N ILE A 256 -6.74 -13.98 18.50
CA ILE A 256 -6.14 -14.19 17.16
C ILE A 256 -6.05 -15.68 16.78
N SER A 257 -6.06 -16.59 17.75
CA SER A 257 -5.72 -18.01 17.54
C SER A 257 -6.84 -18.89 16.99
N ASP A 258 -8.13 -18.50 17.11
CA ASP A 258 -9.26 -19.25 16.52
C ASP A 258 -10.38 -18.30 16.02
N PRO A 259 -10.39 -17.93 14.73
CA PRO A 259 -11.33 -16.94 14.17
C PRO A 259 -12.81 -17.35 14.21
N GLN A 260 -13.11 -18.65 14.32
CA GLN A 260 -14.49 -19.17 14.17
C GLN A 260 -15.21 -19.34 15.51
N VAL A 261 -14.48 -19.62 16.60
CA VAL A 261 -15.05 -19.86 17.94
C VAL A 261 -15.21 -18.57 18.75
N GLU A 262 -14.42 -17.54 18.45
CA GLU A 262 -14.31 -16.33 19.28
C GLU A 262 -15.14 -15.13 18.80
N LEU A 263 -15.78 -15.16 17.62
CA LEU A 263 -16.67 -14.06 17.18
C LEU A 263 -17.84 -13.84 18.14
N GLY A 264 -18.44 -14.92 18.65
CA GLY A 264 -19.53 -14.84 19.63
C GLY A 264 -19.07 -14.35 21.01
N LYS A 265 -17.87 -14.75 21.45
CA LYS A 265 -17.28 -14.27 22.71
C LYS A 265 -16.80 -12.83 22.61
N PHE A 266 -16.20 -12.44 21.49
CA PHE A 266 -15.84 -11.06 21.17
C PHE A 266 -17.08 -10.15 21.15
N VAL A 267 -18.18 -10.58 20.53
CA VAL A 267 -19.47 -9.87 20.59
C VAL A 267 -19.98 -9.80 22.02
N ALA A 268 -19.86 -10.86 22.82
CA ALA A 268 -20.25 -10.85 24.22
C ALA A 268 -19.38 -9.93 25.09
N THR A 269 -18.07 -9.81 24.80
CA THR A 269 -17.15 -8.86 25.44
C THR A 269 -17.47 -7.41 25.05
N LEU A 270 -17.97 -7.20 23.83
CA LEU A 270 -18.33 -5.86 23.33
C LEU A 270 -19.75 -5.44 23.76
N ARG A 271 -20.69 -6.38 23.96
CA ARG A 271 -22.01 -6.11 24.56
C ARG A 271 -21.82 -5.64 26.00
N GLY A 272 -22.45 -4.51 26.37
CA GLY A 272 -22.24 -3.87 27.66
C GLY A 272 -20.98 -3.01 27.79
N ALA A 273 -20.06 -3.02 26.81
CA ALA A 273 -18.91 -2.12 26.79
C ALA A 273 -19.26 -0.70 26.28
N SER A 274 -20.34 -0.59 25.50
CA SER A 274 -20.91 0.68 25.03
C SER A 274 -22.39 0.48 24.70
N PRO A 275 -23.28 1.45 25.01
CA PRO A 275 -24.71 1.39 24.63
C PRO A 275 -24.92 1.14 23.13
N ALA A 276 -23.96 1.55 22.29
CA ALA A 276 -24.02 1.37 20.85
C ALA A 276 -23.88 -0.08 20.37
N MET A 277 -23.39 -0.98 21.23
CA MET A 277 -23.10 -2.38 20.90
C MET A 277 -24.11 -3.37 21.51
N ASP A 278 -25.12 -2.88 22.24
CA ASP A 278 -26.08 -3.74 22.95
C ASP A 278 -27.01 -4.54 22.02
N ARG A 279 -27.25 -4.04 20.79
CA ARG A 279 -28.01 -4.75 19.75
C ARG A 279 -27.13 -5.45 18.70
N LEU A 280 -25.84 -5.61 18.97
CA LEU A 280 -24.89 -6.18 18.01
C LEU A 280 -25.05 -7.71 17.91
N ASP A 281 -25.31 -8.23 16.71
CA ASP A 281 -25.27 -9.66 16.42
C ASP A 281 -23.90 -10.09 15.88
N ALA A 282 -23.51 -11.36 16.14
CA ALA A 282 -22.29 -11.94 15.61
C ALA A 282 -22.28 -11.97 14.08
N ASP A 283 -23.44 -12.18 13.47
CA ASP A 283 -23.60 -12.12 12.02
C ASP A 283 -23.44 -10.70 11.45
N ASP A 284 -23.71 -9.65 12.22
CA ASP A 284 -23.54 -8.26 11.80
C ASP A 284 -22.07 -7.85 11.73
N LEU A 285 -21.27 -8.23 12.72
CA LEU A 285 -19.82 -8.03 12.69
C LEU A 285 -19.17 -8.87 11.60
N ARG A 286 -19.58 -10.14 11.49
CA ARG A 286 -19.08 -11.04 10.44
C ARG A 286 -19.31 -10.45 9.05
N ARG A 287 -20.53 -9.99 8.75
CA ARG A 287 -20.86 -9.33 7.47
C ARG A 287 -20.06 -8.03 7.24
N ALA A 288 -19.70 -7.31 8.30
CA ALA A 288 -18.90 -6.09 8.19
C ALA A 288 -17.42 -6.37 7.86
N PHE A 289 -16.87 -7.51 8.31
CA PHE A 289 -15.48 -7.90 8.05
C PHE A 289 -15.29 -8.75 6.78
N GLU A 290 -16.31 -9.49 6.32
CA GLU A 290 -16.23 -10.39 5.15
C GLU A 290 -16.45 -9.70 3.78
N ARG A 291 -16.88 -8.43 3.73
CA ARG A 291 -16.96 -7.62 2.50
C ARG A 291 -15.91 -6.53 2.54
#